data_AF-A5G6E8-F1
#
_entry.id   AF-A5G6E8-F1
#
_cell.length_a   1.000
_cell.length_b   1.000
_cell.length_c   1.000
_cell.angle_alpha   90.00
_cell.angle_beta   90.00
_cell.angle_gamma   90.00
#
_symmetry.space_group_name_H-M   'P 1'
#
loop_
_entity.id
_entity.type
_entity.pdbx_description
1 polymer ?
#
loop_
_entity_poly.entity_id
_entity_poly.type
_entity_poly.pdbx_seq_one_letter_code
_entity_poly.pdbx_strand_id
1 'polypeptide(L)'
;MEDKMSANLLFVYGPSGAGKTRLLKMITETLHGVQSVMRVGSEQVVDEMAQSVVQGKFADYFNRYTMITNLLVDNLWILRSRPAAAREMGRLIEARMAHGNLTVLASDLVYQDVIRSLPAIGGCLKQKSAIHLNMI
;
A
#
# COMPACT_ATOMS: atom_id res chain seq x y z
N MET A 1 -24.35 4.29 7.53
CA MET A 1 -23.61 3.81 6.34
C MET A 1 -22.19 4.36 6.46
N GLU A 2 -21.41 3.89 7.45
CA GLU A 2 -20.19 4.63 7.88
C GLU A 2 -18.94 3.76 8.09
N ASP A 3 -19.00 2.43 7.91
CA ASP A 3 -17.88 1.55 8.32
C ASP A 3 -17.21 0.75 7.18
N LYS A 4 -17.68 0.90 5.94
CA LYS A 4 -17.16 0.09 4.81
C LYS A 4 -15.85 0.64 4.20
N MET A 5 -15.59 1.95 4.32
CA MET A 5 -14.42 2.62 3.71
C MET A 5 -13.08 2.32 4.40
N SER A 6 -13.05 1.77 5.62
CA SER A 6 -11.80 1.51 6.35
C SER A 6 -11.45 0.03 6.57
N ALA A 7 -12.33 -0.89 6.20
CA ALA A 7 -12.09 -2.33 6.39
C ALA A 7 -11.15 -2.92 5.33
N ASN A 8 -10.94 -2.21 4.21
CA ASN A 8 -10.18 -2.68 3.05
C ASN A 8 -8.76 -2.11 2.95
N LEU A 9 -8.26 -1.44 4.00
CA LEU A 9 -6.85 -1.01 4.10
C LEU A 9 -6.21 -1.66 5.33
N LEU A 10 -5.19 -2.49 5.13
CA LEU A 10 -4.41 -3.12 6.18
C LEU A 10 -2.98 -2.59 6.16
N PHE A 11 -2.49 -2.10 7.30
CA PHE A 11 -1.10 -1.67 7.45
C PHE A 11 -0.32 -2.64 8.35
N VAL A 12 0.69 -3.29 7.79
CA VAL A 12 1.58 -4.20 8.50
C VAL A 12 2.92 -3.51 8.73
N TYR A 13 3.36 -3.45 9.97
CA TYR A 13 4.64 -2.83 10.29
C TYR A 13 5.42 -3.58 11.35
N GLY A 14 6.72 -3.38 11.37
CA GLY A 14 7.65 -4.04 12.28
C GLY A 14 9.06 -3.99 11.73
N PRO A 15 10.10 -4.25 12.54
CA PRO A 15 11.49 -4.17 12.09
C PRO A 15 11.78 -5.13 10.93
N SER A 16 12.89 -4.90 10.23
CA SER A 16 13.39 -5.84 9.23
C SER A 16 13.58 -7.23 9.87
N GLY A 17 13.24 -8.29 9.13
CA GLY A 17 13.25 -9.66 9.64
C GLY A 17 11.97 -10.09 10.39
N ALA A 18 11.05 -9.20 10.74
CA ALA A 18 9.80 -9.53 11.46
C ALA A 18 8.75 -10.35 10.65
N GLY A 19 9.09 -10.80 9.44
CA GLY A 19 8.21 -11.66 8.63
C GLY A 19 7.18 -10.93 7.76
N LYS A 20 7.25 -9.60 7.59
CA LYS A 20 6.32 -8.81 6.75
C LYS A 20 6.19 -9.35 5.32
N THR A 21 7.31 -9.53 4.62
CA THR A 21 7.32 -10.08 3.24
C THR A 21 6.76 -11.50 3.19
N ARG A 22 7.01 -12.33 4.23
CA ARG A 22 6.43 -13.67 4.34
C ARG A 22 4.92 -13.62 4.52
N LEU A 23 4.41 -12.73 5.38
CA LEU A 23 2.98 -12.52 5.57
C LEU A 23 2.30 -12.07 4.26
N LEU A 24 2.86 -11.08 3.57
CA LEU A 24 2.35 -10.63 2.27
C LEU A 24 2.34 -11.75 1.23
N LYS A 25 3.39 -12.59 1.21
CA LYS A 25 3.44 -13.79 0.36
C LYS A 25 2.31 -14.77 0.69
N MET A 26 2.07 -15.06 1.96
CA MET A 26 0.99 -15.97 2.39
C MET A 26 -0.39 -15.42 2.04
N ILE A 27 -0.64 -14.12 2.24
CA ILE A 27 -1.89 -13.47 1.80
C ILE A 27 -2.06 -13.62 0.28
N THR A 28 -0.99 -13.38 -0.48
CA THR A 28 -1.00 -13.51 -1.95
C THR A 28 -1.37 -14.94 -2.36
N GLU A 29 -0.70 -15.95 -1.79
CA GLU A 29 -0.96 -17.37 -2.04
C GLU A 29 -2.38 -17.80 -1.66
N THR A 30 -2.94 -17.24 -0.58
CA THR A 30 -4.30 -17.55 -0.11
C THR A 30 -5.37 -16.97 -1.04
N LEU A 31 -5.12 -15.80 -1.63
CA LEU A 31 -6.04 -15.13 -2.54
C LEU A 31 -5.87 -15.59 -4.01
N HIS A 32 -4.74 -16.21 -4.34
CA HIS A 32 -4.48 -16.76 -5.66
C HIS A 32 -5.56 -17.79 -6.05
N GLY A 33 -6.09 -17.65 -7.27
CA GLY A 33 -7.13 -18.54 -7.81
C GLY A 33 -8.56 -18.16 -7.40
N VAL A 34 -8.74 -17.25 -6.45
CA VAL A 34 -10.06 -16.74 -6.05
C VAL A 34 -10.31 -15.34 -6.60
N GLN A 35 -9.29 -14.46 -6.55
CA GLN A 35 -9.38 -13.08 -6.99
C GLN A 35 -8.08 -12.60 -7.64
N SER A 36 -8.13 -11.46 -8.35
CA SER A 36 -6.92 -10.81 -8.85
C SER A 36 -6.09 -10.28 -7.67
N VAL A 37 -4.80 -10.61 -7.64
CA VAL A 37 -3.86 -10.17 -6.62
C VAL A 37 -2.57 -9.67 -7.26
N MET A 38 -2.13 -8.49 -6.83
CA MET A 38 -0.87 -7.88 -7.26
C MET A 38 -0.03 -7.57 -6.03
N ARG A 39 1.15 -8.21 -5.93
CA ARG A 39 2.16 -7.93 -4.92
C ARG A 39 3.34 -7.21 -5.56
N VAL A 40 3.67 -6.03 -5.07
CA VAL A 40 4.71 -5.14 -5.65
C VAL A 40 5.53 -4.49 -4.55
N GLY A 41 6.76 -4.08 -4.88
CA GLY A 41 7.52 -3.17 -4.01
C GLY A 41 7.13 -1.73 -4.25
N SER A 42 7.21 -0.88 -3.24
CA SER A 42 6.95 0.56 -3.37
C SER A 42 7.84 1.22 -4.44
N GLU A 43 9.11 0.79 -4.55
CA GLU A 43 10.03 1.27 -5.58
C GLU A 43 9.52 1.01 -6.99
N GLN A 44 9.06 -0.21 -7.29
CA GLN A 44 8.45 -0.54 -8.57
C GLN A 44 7.24 0.34 -8.88
N VAL A 45 6.37 0.59 -7.89
CA VAL A 45 5.22 1.48 -8.06
C VAL A 45 5.66 2.89 -8.43
N VAL A 46 6.68 3.42 -7.75
CA VAL A 46 7.22 4.76 -8.07
C VAL A 46 7.86 4.81 -9.45
N ASP A 47 8.61 3.78 -9.83
CA ASP A 47 9.31 3.76 -11.12
C ASP A 47 8.30 3.65 -12.27
N GLU A 48 7.29 2.79 -12.15
CA GLU A 48 6.19 2.69 -13.11
C GLU A 48 5.38 4.00 -13.19
N MET A 49 5.18 4.67 -12.04
CA MET A 49 4.53 5.98 -11.99
C MET A 49 5.34 7.02 -12.77
N ALA A 50 6.64 7.13 -12.51
CA ALA A 50 7.52 8.09 -13.18
C ALA A 50 7.56 7.84 -14.69
N GLN A 51 7.68 6.58 -15.12
CA GLN A 51 7.62 6.20 -16.53
C GLN A 51 6.28 6.58 -17.17
N SER A 52 5.17 6.36 -16.47
CA SER A 52 3.84 6.70 -17.00
C SER A 52 3.67 8.21 -17.22
N VAL A 53 4.27 9.05 -16.37
CA VAL A 53 4.28 10.51 -16.53
C VAL A 53 5.06 10.88 -17.79
N VAL A 54 6.27 10.34 -17.95
CA VAL A 54 7.12 10.59 -19.14
C VAL A 54 6.42 10.18 -20.43
N GLN A 55 5.66 9.08 -20.40
CA GLN A 55 4.94 8.55 -21.56
C GLN A 55 3.56 9.20 -21.80
N GLY A 56 3.10 10.10 -20.92
CA GLY A 56 1.74 10.66 -20.99
C GLY A 56 0.62 9.65 -20.69
N LYS A 57 0.94 8.54 -20.01
CA LYS A 57 0.03 7.42 -19.69
C LYS A 57 -0.29 7.31 -18.20
N PHE A 58 -0.21 8.42 -17.47
CA PHE A 58 -0.45 8.41 -16.01
C PHE A 58 -1.88 7.93 -15.67
N ALA A 59 -2.87 8.29 -16.47
CA ALA A 59 -4.26 7.83 -16.28
C ALA A 59 -4.37 6.30 -16.37
N ASP A 60 -3.72 5.68 -17.35
CA ASP A 60 -3.71 4.22 -17.53
C ASP A 60 -3.01 3.52 -16.36
N TYR A 61 -1.85 4.06 -15.94
CA TYR A 61 -1.14 3.58 -14.76
C TYR A 61 -2.04 3.65 -13.51
N PHE A 62 -2.66 4.80 -13.26
CA PHE A 62 -3.48 5.03 -12.07
C PHE A 62 -4.73 4.15 -12.06
N ASN A 63 -5.40 4.00 -13.20
CA ASN A 63 -6.56 3.13 -13.35
C ASN A 63 -6.20 1.66 -13.13
N ARG A 64 -5.09 1.18 -13.71
CA ARG A 64 -4.61 -0.20 -13.50
C ARG A 64 -4.41 -0.49 -12.01
N TYR A 65 -3.70 0.38 -11.30
CA TYR A 65 -3.47 0.20 -9.87
C TYR A 65 -4.72 0.41 -9.02
N THR A 66 -5.70 1.19 -9.47
CA THR A 66 -6.97 1.42 -8.73
C THR A 66 -7.93 0.22 -8.86
N MET A 67 -8.00 -0.38 -10.05
CA MET A 67 -9.00 -1.41 -10.40
C MET A 67 -8.65 -2.83 -9.93
N ILE A 68 -7.38 -3.12 -9.62
CA ILE A 68 -6.98 -4.45 -9.11
C ILE A 68 -7.73 -4.75 -7.80
N THR A 69 -8.26 -5.96 -7.65
CA THR A 69 -9.05 -6.36 -6.49
C THR A 69 -8.23 -6.34 -5.19
N ASN A 70 -7.03 -6.93 -5.22
CA ASN A 70 -6.14 -7.01 -4.06
C ASN A 70 -4.75 -6.48 -4.41
N LEU A 71 -4.33 -5.37 -3.78
CA LEU A 71 -3.02 -4.76 -3.97
C LEU A 71 -2.20 -4.87 -2.68
N LEU A 72 -1.04 -5.49 -2.75
CA LEU A 72 -0.11 -5.63 -1.63
C LEU A 72 1.19 -4.90 -1.97
N VAL A 73 1.54 -3.88 -1.20
CA VAL A 73 2.70 -3.03 -1.43
C VAL A 73 3.73 -3.23 -0.31
N ASP A 74 4.93 -3.67 -0.67
CA ASP A 74 6.05 -3.88 0.25
C ASP A 74 6.95 -2.63 0.34
N ASN A 75 7.77 -2.55 1.39
CA ASN A 75 8.80 -1.52 1.59
C ASN A 75 8.28 -0.07 1.49
N LEU A 76 7.12 0.24 2.09
CA LEU A 76 6.51 1.58 2.07
C LEU A 76 7.46 2.69 2.56
N TRP A 77 8.40 2.32 3.43
CA TRP A 77 9.41 3.22 3.98
C TRP A 77 10.26 3.94 2.93
N ILE A 78 10.42 3.38 1.73
CA ILE A 78 11.15 4.00 0.61
C ILE A 78 10.56 5.37 0.24
N LEU A 79 9.24 5.54 0.39
CA LEU A 79 8.53 6.76 0.03
C LEU A 79 8.95 7.97 0.88
N ARG A 80 9.60 7.78 2.03
CA ARG A 80 10.14 8.89 2.85
C ARG A 80 11.09 9.79 2.09
N SER A 81 11.80 9.22 1.11
CA SER A 81 12.75 9.94 0.26
C SER A 81 12.12 10.48 -1.03
N ARG A 82 10.84 10.18 -1.31
CA ARG A 82 10.17 10.47 -2.58
C ARG A 82 8.82 11.19 -2.35
N PRO A 83 8.79 12.44 -1.83
CA PRO A 83 7.57 13.10 -1.37
C PRO A 83 6.49 13.29 -2.45
N ALA A 84 6.89 13.53 -3.71
CA ALA A 84 5.95 13.62 -4.82
C ALA A 84 5.25 12.27 -5.06
N ALA A 85 6.01 11.17 -5.09
CA ALA A 85 5.46 9.83 -5.23
C ALA A 85 4.62 9.41 -4.01
N ALA A 86 5.02 9.80 -2.80
CA ALA A 86 4.26 9.56 -1.58
C ALA A 86 2.87 10.22 -1.63
N ARG A 87 2.77 11.43 -2.16
CA ARG A 87 1.49 12.13 -2.35
C ARG A 87 0.58 11.39 -3.33
N GLU A 88 1.11 10.98 -4.48
CA GLU A 88 0.29 10.24 -5.46
C GLU A 88 -0.05 8.82 -5.00
N MET A 89 0.83 8.17 -4.23
CA MET A 89 0.51 6.91 -3.55
C MET A 89 -0.66 7.10 -2.57
N GLY A 90 -0.69 8.19 -1.81
CA GLY A 90 -1.83 8.53 -0.95
C GLY A 90 -3.13 8.63 -1.73
N ARG A 91 -3.15 9.38 -2.85
CA ARG A 91 -4.32 9.48 -3.73
C ARG A 91 -4.75 8.15 -4.32
N LEU A 92 -3.80 7.29 -4.69
CA LEU A 92 -4.09 5.93 -5.15
C LEU A 92 -4.78 5.11 -4.04
N ILE A 93 -4.28 5.18 -2.81
CA ILE A 93 -4.88 4.46 -1.67
C ILE A 93 -6.29 4.96 -1.39
N GLU A 94 -6.52 6.27 -1.38
CA GLU A 94 -7.86 6.86 -1.20
C GLU A 94 -8.85 6.38 -2.28
N ALA A 95 -8.44 6.38 -3.54
CA ALA A 95 -9.26 5.89 -4.65
C ALA A 95 -9.61 4.40 -4.44
N ARG A 96 -8.63 3.58 -4.07
CA ARG A 96 -8.85 2.15 -3.78
C ARG A 96 -9.79 1.93 -2.59
N MET A 97 -9.66 2.75 -1.54
CA MET A 97 -10.55 2.72 -0.38
C MET A 97 -12.01 2.98 -0.79
N ALA A 98 -12.23 4.00 -1.63
CA ALA A 98 -13.56 4.32 -2.16
C ALA A 98 -14.17 3.18 -3.01
N HIS A 99 -13.34 2.43 -3.74
CA HIS A 99 -13.78 1.26 -4.51
C HIS A 99 -14.03 0.00 -3.67
N GLY A 100 -13.65 -0.02 -2.39
CA GLY A 100 -13.79 -1.22 -1.55
C GLY A 100 -12.76 -2.31 -1.84
N ASN A 101 -11.72 -2.02 -2.62
CA ASN A 101 -10.67 -2.98 -2.97
C ASN A 101 -9.66 -3.14 -1.83
N LEU A 102 -9.23 -4.37 -1.54
CA LEU A 102 -8.25 -4.63 -0.49
C LEU A 102 -6.89 -4.02 -0.86
N THR A 103 -6.30 -3.30 0.09
CA THR A 103 -4.96 -2.75 0.00
C THR A 103 -4.19 -3.14 1.26
N VAL A 104 -3.06 -3.80 1.10
CA VAL A 104 -2.14 -4.12 2.20
C VAL A 104 -0.85 -3.36 2.01
N LEU A 105 -0.42 -2.61 3.01
CA LEU A 105 0.82 -1.85 3.00
C LEU A 105 1.78 -2.44 4.04
N ALA A 106 3.01 -2.75 3.65
CA ALA A 106 4.05 -3.23 4.56
C ALA A 106 5.18 -2.22 4.70
N SER A 107 5.63 -1.98 5.94
CA SER A 107 6.71 -1.03 6.22
C SER A 107 7.60 -1.46 7.38
N ASP A 108 8.88 -1.05 7.31
CA ASP A 108 9.82 -1.12 8.44
C ASP A 108 9.64 0.07 9.41
N LEU A 109 8.89 1.10 9.00
CA LEU A 109 8.59 2.25 9.84
C LEU A 109 7.51 1.90 10.87
N VAL A 110 7.68 2.40 12.09
CA VAL A 110 6.61 2.37 13.08
C VAL A 110 5.44 3.26 12.66
N TYR A 111 4.24 2.95 13.17
CA TYR A 111 3.01 3.67 12.82
C TYR A 111 3.15 5.20 12.92
N GLN A 112 3.69 5.70 14.04
CA GLN A 112 3.84 7.14 14.27
C GLN A 112 4.77 7.80 13.23
N ASP A 113 5.83 7.10 12.79
CA ASP A 113 6.74 7.60 11.77
C ASP A 113 6.07 7.67 10.41
N VAL A 114 5.19 6.72 10.07
CA VAL A 114 4.40 6.80 8.83
C VAL A 114 3.47 8.01 8.87
N ILE A 115 2.73 8.22 9.96
CA ILE A 115 1.86 9.39 10.11
C ILE A 115 2.65 10.70 9.93
N ARG A 116 3.84 10.78 10.53
CA ARG A 116 4.67 12.00 10.51
C ARG A 116 5.37 12.23 9.17
N SER A 117 5.94 11.18 8.58
CA SER A 117 6.82 11.30 7.40
C SER A 117 6.11 11.10 6.07
N LEU A 118 4.93 10.47 6.08
CA LEU A 118 4.12 10.17 4.90
C LEU A 118 2.67 10.65 5.10
N PRO A 119 2.42 11.96 5.30
CA PRO A 119 1.13 12.47 5.75
C PRO A 119 -0.05 12.11 4.82
N ALA A 120 0.16 12.07 3.50
CA ALA A 120 -0.87 11.66 2.53
C ALA A 120 -1.31 10.20 2.73
N ILE A 121 -0.41 9.33 3.14
CA ILE A 121 -0.73 7.92 3.44
C ILE A 121 -1.24 7.82 4.88
N GLY A 122 -0.63 8.54 5.81
CA GLY A 122 -1.03 8.58 7.22
C GLY A 122 -2.48 9.03 7.41
N GLY A 123 -2.97 9.97 6.62
CA GLY A 123 -4.37 10.40 6.62
C GLY A 123 -5.37 9.29 6.27
N CYS A 124 -4.92 8.27 5.52
CA CYS A 124 -5.74 7.09 5.18
C CYS A 124 -5.75 6.03 6.30
N LEU A 125 -4.73 6.02 7.16
CA LEU A 125 -4.53 4.96 8.14
C LEU A 125 -5.37 5.18 9.40
N LYS A 126 -6.06 4.11 9.82
CA LYS A 126 -6.66 4.02 11.15
C LYS A 126 -5.89 2.99 11.96
N GLN A 127 -5.66 3.29 13.24
CA GLN A 127 -4.88 2.42 14.12
C GLN A 127 -5.49 1.00 14.28
N LYS A 128 -6.82 0.88 14.19
CA LYS A 128 -7.54 -0.42 14.23
C LYS A 128 -7.24 -1.32 13.03
N SER A 129 -6.72 -0.77 11.93
CA SER A 129 -6.36 -1.51 10.72
C SER A 129 -4.84 -1.71 10.60
N ALA A 130 -4.11 -1.61 11.72
CA ALA A 130 -2.66 -1.77 11.77
C ALA A 130 -2.25 -3.03 12.57
N ILE A 131 -1.36 -3.83 12.01
CA ILE A 131 -0.76 -5.01 12.65
C ILE A 131 0.72 -4.74 12.89
N HIS A 132 1.14 -4.86 14.14
CA HIS A 132 2.55 -4.84 14.51
C HIS A 132 3.12 -6.25 14.54
N LEU A 133 4.20 -6.48 13.82
CA LEU A 133 4.96 -7.74 13.85
C LEU A 133 6.23 -7.54 14.69
N ASN A 134 6.41 -8.40 15.69
CA ASN A 134 7.63 -8.47 16.48
C ASN A 134 8.61 -9.46 15.84
N MET A 135 9.91 -9.30 16.11
CA MET A 135 10.85 -10.38 15.87
C MET A 135 10.53 -11.54 16.81
N ILE A 136 10.52 -12.75 16.25
CA ILE A 136 10.35 -14.01 17.00
C ILE A 136 11.72 -14.48 17.48
#